data_AF-A0A4Q9L6E2-F1
#
_entry.id   AF-A0A4Q9L6E2-F1
#
_cell.length_a   1.000
_cell.length_b   1.000
_cell.length_c   1.000
_cell.angle_alpha   90.00
_cell.angle_beta   90.00
_cell.angle_gamma   90.00
#
_symmetry.space_group_name_H-M   'P 1'
#
loop_
_entity.id
_entity.type
_entity.pdbx_description
1 polymer ?
#
loop_
_entity_poly.entity_id
_entity_poly.type
_entity_poly.pdbx_seq_one_letter_code
_entity_poly.pdbx_strand_id
1 'polypeptide(L)'
;MQNTNEEDIMLEDTNLLENLDKFIEETSNLKSHINSLNLIQEHCNSLASSLNLHIVKMSALSQEMENVQEKNKNLDLEIRNTTLLYDELKKLLIVLEIKDEHFEALHSLNTPISKIERALDIFTSVSLENYTLDLALEKKELIQTQLKSFFKKFSTFFATILASPTPTGELIIHTDLYKTITPYKEILKYFKKYENYTLISSVYTTFSKDTYNHELSYQLKIITKVINHDMDIKEAFDILFQSIFLVYRAENFFVKRVILPEEDCLEMLEFIFRDFNNALVNGIKKIYKNAPVTCLNALKSVIEKYRPKNSEKIFKNKNNFEIQDKESLNKSEKEEISESYKIIFGKLILEVESFYEELKQDFIQKERIQYEYEGRKKGLIRTINILKKSEIEEINSSLLSNVIESLSNYPPKKYSDIVNKRILCYQILNSTESNSFLIDSDKIRLNEFEDKVKDEFEKETIGYVFKDEEYEKRIKNIIKEIGELKIVKNEFKKICVENSDNENEIENIFKTAEY
;
A
#
# COMPACT_ATOMS: atom_id res chain seq x y z
N MET A 1 13.12 -140.11 -67.96
CA MET A 1 11.98 -139.51 -67.25
C MET A 1 12.05 -140.03 -65.83
N GLN A 2 12.62 -139.27 -64.90
CA GLN A 2 11.96 -138.20 -64.13
C GLN A 2 11.00 -138.77 -63.09
N ASN A 3 11.31 -138.46 -61.83
CA ASN A 3 10.52 -138.37 -60.60
C ASN A 3 11.52 -138.64 -59.46
N THR A 4 11.55 -137.91 -58.37
CA THR A 4 10.52 -137.11 -57.69
C THR A 4 11.22 -136.53 -56.47
N ASN A 5 10.71 -135.42 -55.94
CA ASN A 5 10.95 -135.03 -54.55
C ASN A 5 9.89 -134.00 -54.08
N GLU A 6 8.58 -134.26 -54.32
CA GLU A 6 7.52 -133.21 -54.21
C GLU A 6 6.64 -133.21 -52.92
N GLU A 7 6.54 -134.27 -52.11
CA GLU A 7 5.55 -134.33 -51.00
C GLU A 7 6.01 -133.78 -49.63
N ASP A 8 7.25 -133.99 -49.19
CA ASP A 8 7.69 -133.60 -47.83
C ASP A 8 7.81 -132.08 -47.60
N ILE A 9 7.65 -131.29 -48.67
CA ILE A 9 7.67 -129.82 -48.64
C ILE A 9 6.27 -129.28 -48.19
N MET A 10 5.24 -130.14 -48.14
CA MET A 10 3.84 -129.81 -47.78
C MET A 10 3.60 -129.28 -46.34
N LEU A 11 4.42 -129.58 -45.33
CA LEU A 11 4.24 -129.10 -43.93
C LEU A 11 5.09 -127.86 -43.62
N GLU A 12 6.26 -127.77 -44.26
CA GLU A 12 7.05 -126.53 -44.31
C GLU A 12 6.25 -125.41 -44.96
N ASP A 13 5.50 -125.71 -46.02
CA ASP A 13 4.61 -124.76 -46.71
C ASP A 13 3.61 -124.09 -45.76
N THR A 14 3.05 -124.81 -44.79
CA THR A 14 2.05 -124.26 -43.85
C THR A 14 2.62 -123.27 -42.81
N ASN A 15 3.82 -123.52 -42.26
CA ASN A 15 4.49 -122.57 -41.35
C ASN A 15 5.11 -121.39 -42.10
N LEU A 16 5.54 -121.61 -43.35
CA LEU A 16 5.91 -120.54 -44.27
C LEU A 16 4.71 -119.63 -44.54
N LEU A 17 3.53 -120.22 -44.76
CA LEU A 17 2.28 -119.50 -45.00
C LEU A 17 1.86 -118.62 -43.81
N GLU A 18 1.88 -119.10 -42.57
CA GLU A 18 1.52 -118.25 -41.41
C GLU A 18 2.52 -117.11 -41.14
N ASN A 19 3.82 -117.37 -41.33
CA ASN A 19 4.83 -116.32 -41.25
C ASN A 19 4.71 -115.33 -42.41
N LEU A 20 4.34 -115.81 -43.60
CA LEU A 20 4.01 -114.98 -44.74
C LEU A 20 2.79 -114.11 -44.46
N ASP A 21 1.72 -114.66 -43.89
CA ASP A 21 0.50 -113.93 -43.57
C ASP A 21 0.75 -112.85 -42.50
N LYS A 22 1.49 -113.17 -41.44
CA LYS A 22 1.86 -112.19 -40.41
C LYS A 22 2.82 -111.13 -40.94
N PHE A 23 3.77 -111.53 -41.78
CA PHE A 23 4.65 -110.59 -42.48
C PHE A 23 3.85 -109.71 -43.44
N ILE A 24 2.89 -110.25 -44.19
CA ILE A 24 1.97 -109.51 -45.07
C ILE A 24 1.14 -108.51 -44.26
N GLU A 25 0.62 -108.91 -43.11
CA GLU A 25 -0.16 -108.04 -42.22
C GLU A 25 0.69 -106.91 -41.63
N GLU A 26 1.88 -107.22 -41.09
CA GLU A 26 2.84 -106.21 -40.62
C GLU A 26 3.31 -105.29 -41.74
N THR A 27 3.53 -105.83 -42.95
CA THR A 27 3.88 -105.04 -44.15
C THR A 27 2.71 -104.15 -44.59
N SER A 28 1.47 -104.62 -44.45
CA SER A 28 0.26 -103.85 -44.75
C SER A 28 0.03 -102.71 -43.75
N ASN A 29 0.31 -102.95 -42.47
CA ASN A 29 0.30 -101.93 -41.42
C ASN A 29 1.48 -100.95 -41.59
N LEU A 30 2.67 -101.42 -41.98
CA LEU A 30 3.78 -100.54 -42.35
C LEU A 30 3.42 -99.65 -43.53
N LYS A 31 2.72 -100.19 -44.54
CA LYS A 31 2.23 -99.43 -45.69
C LYS A 31 1.21 -98.37 -45.28
N SER A 32 0.32 -98.65 -44.32
CA SER A 32 -0.65 -97.66 -43.80
C SER A 32 0.02 -96.56 -42.97
N HIS A 33 1.06 -96.90 -42.19
CA HIS A 33 1.88 -95.92 -41.47
C HIS A 33 2.71 -95.06 -42.43
N ILE A 34 3.32 -95.65 -43.46
CA ILE A 34 4.02 -94.92 -44.53
C ILE A 34 3.07 -93.96 -45.26
N ASN A 35 1.85 -94.40 -45.58
CA ASN A 35 0.84 -93.53 -46.18
C ASN A 35 0.43 -92.38 -45.25
N SER A 36 0.32 -92.63 -43.94
CA SER A 36 0.00 -91.61 -42.94
C SER A 36 1.15 -90.61 -42.78
N LEU A 37 2.41 -91.08 -42.77
CA LEU A 37 3.61 -90.24 -42.76
C LEU A 37 3.71 -89.39 -44.03
N ASN A 38 3.38 -89.94 -45.19
CA ASN A 38 3.33 -89.19 -46.45
C ASN A 38 2.25 -88.09 -46.40
N LEU A 39 1.06 -88.39 -45.87
CA LEU A 39 0.00 -87.38 -45.68
C LEU A 39 0.42 -86.27 -44.71
N ILE A 40 1.09 -86.62 -43.59
CA ILE A 40 1.66 -85.65 -42.65
C ILE A 40 2.74 -84.81 -43.35
N GLN A 41 3.61 -85.43 -44.14
CA GLN A 41 4.65 -84.73 -44.90
C GLN A 41 4.05 -83.76 -45.92
N GLU A 42 3.01 -84.16 -46.65
CA GLU A 42 2.26 -83.27 -47.55
C GLU A 42 1.61 -82.11 -46.79
N HIS A 43 1.01 -82.37 -45.63
CA HIS A 43 0.43 -81.32 -44.78
C HIS A 43 1.51 -80.36 -44.27
N CYS A 44 2.64 -80.86 -43.80
CA CYS A 44 3.79 -80.07 -43.36
C CYS A 44 4.35 -79.23 -44.51
N ASN A 45 4.45 -79.77 -45.72
CA ASN A 45 4.91 -79.05 -46.91
C ASN A 45 3.91 -77.95 -47.33
N SER A 46 2.61 -78.22 -47.23
CA SER A 46 1.54 -77.24 -47.48
C SER A 46 1.57 -76.10 -46.45
N LEU A 47 1.70 -76.44 -45.16
CA LEU A 47 1.87 -75.49 -44.06
C LEU A 47 3.14 -74.65 -44.24
N ALA A 48 4.27 -75.26 -44.58
CA ALA A 48 5.52 -74.55 -44.86
C ALA A 48 5.38 -73.59 -46.05
N SER A 49 4.68 -74.01 -47.11
CA SER A 49 4.41 -73.17 -48.28
C SER A 49 3.50 -71.99 -47.92
N SER A 50 2.45 -72.22 -47.13
CA SER A 50 1.55 -71.18 -46.62
C SER A 50 2.29 -70.19 -45.71
N LEU A 51 3.12 -70.70 -44.78
CA LEU A 51 3.94 -69.89 -43.90
C LEU A 51 4.91 -69.01 -44.70
N ASN A 52 5.59 -69.58 -45.69
CA ASN A 52 6.48 -68.82 -46.58
C ASN A 52 5.73 -67.72 -47.33
N LEU A 53 4.53 -68.01 -47.85
CA LEU A 53 3.69 -67.01 -48.49
C LEU A 53 3.28 -65.90 -47.52
N HIS A 54 2.93 -66.24 -46.27
CA HIS A 54 2.64 -65.26 -45.23
C HIS A 54 3.85 -64.43 -44.83
N ILE A 55 5.05 -65.03 -44.73
CA ILE A 55 6.30 -64.31 -44.46
C ILE A 55 6.59 -63.31 -45.58
N VAL A 56 6.46 -63.73 -46.85
CA VAL A 56 6.65 -62.84 -48.00
C VAL A 56 5.63 -61.69 -47.98
N LYS A 57 4.36 -61.98 -47.71
CA LYS A 57 3.31 -60.95 -47.60
C LYS A 57 3.56 -59.99 -46.45
N MET A 58 3.94 -60.48 -45.27
CA MET A 58 4.24 -59.66 -44.10
C MET A 58 5.49 -58.79 -44.32
N SER A 59 6.52 -59.33 -44.99
CA SER A 59 7.70 -58.56 -45.37
C SER A 59 7.35 -57.43 -46.36
N ALA A 60 6.56 -57.73 -47.39
CA ALA A 60 6.07 -56.73 -48.34
C ALA A 60 5.23 -55.64 -47.65
N LEU A 61 4.30 -56.03 -46.78
CA LEU A 61 3.48 -55.10 -45.97
C LEU A 61 4.34 -54.26 -45.02
N SER A 62 5.35 -54.85 -44.37
CA SER A 62 6.27 -54.12 -43.50
C SER A 62 7.01 -53.05 -44.28
N GLN A 63 7.50 -53.39 -45.48
CA GLN A 63 8.21 -52.44 -46.34
C GLN A 63 7.29 -51.35 -46.91
N GLU A 64 6.05 -51.69 -47.28
CA GLU A 64 5.03 -50.70 -47.63
C GLU A 64 4.73 -49.76 -46.45
N MET A 65 4.64 -50.30 -45.22
CA MET A 65 4.36 -49.51 -44.02
C MET A 65 5.53 -48.58 -43.66
N GLU A 66 6.77 -49.03 -43.81
CA GLU A 66 7.97 -48.18 -43.67
C GLU A 66 7.96 -47.05 -44.70
N ASN A 67 7.67 -47.35 -45.97
CA ASN A 67 7.55 -46.35 -47.03
C ASN A 67 6.45 -45.31 -46.71
N VAL A 68 5.29 -45.76 -46.20
CA VAL A 68 4.21 -44.85 -45.79
C VAL A 68 4.64 -43.98 -44.60
N GLN A 69 5.35 -44.54 -43.62
CA GLN A 69 5.82 -43.79 -42.46
C GLN A 69 6.85 -42.72 -42.83
N GLU A 70 7.78 -43.03 -43.74
CA GLU A 70 8.74 -42.07 -44.26
C GLU A 70 8.03 -40.95 -45.04
N LYS A 71 7.05 -41.31 -45.87
CA LYS A 71 6.25 -40.34 -46.62
C LYS A 71 5.45 -39.41 -45.70
N ASN A 72 4.88 -39.92 -44.62
CA ASN A 72 4.17 -39.11 -43.62
C ASN A 72 5.11 -38.11 -42.93
N LYS A 73 6.33 -38.54 -42.54
CA LYS A 73 7.32 -37.62 -41.95
C LYS A 73 7.70 -36.49 -42.92
N ASN A 74 7.86 -36.81 -44.20
CA ASN A 74 8.17 -35.81 -45.23
C ASN A 74 7.00 -34.83 -45.41
N LEU A 75 5.76 -35.32 -45.42
CA LEU A 75 4.56 -34.49 -45.48
C LEU A 75 4.42 -33.58 -44.25
N ASP A 76 4.69 -34.07 -43.04
CA ASP A 76 4.65 -33.24 -41.82
C ASP A 76 5.68 -32.11 -41.86
N LEU A 77 6.89 -32.39 -42.37
CA LEU A 77 7.91 -31.36 -42.60
C LEU A 77 7.45 -30.34 -43.65
N GLU A 78 6.85 -30.79 -44.73
CA GLU A 78 6.33 -29.92 -45.80
C GLU A 78 5.19 -29.02 -45.30
N ILE A 79 4.25 -29.57 -44.53
CA ILE A 79 3.16 -28.80 -43.89
C ILE A 79 3.75 -27.74 -42.96
N ARG A 80 4.72 -28.10 -42.12
CA ARG A 80 5.36 -27.17 -41.20
C ARG A 80 6.08 -26.03 -41.94
N ASN A 81 6.85 -26.36 -42.97
CA ASN A 81 7.56 -25.38 -43.79
C ASN A 81 6.59 -24.46 -44.53
N THR A 82 5.51 -25.01 -45.09
CA THR A 82 4.49 -24.24 -45.80
C THR A 82 3.75 -23.29 -44.86
N THR A 83 3.46 -23.71 -43.63
CA THR A 83 2.82 -22.87 -42.61
C THR A 83 3.72 -21.69 -42.22
N LEU A 84 5.01 -21.94 -41.99
CA LEU A 84 5.99 -20.89 -41.71
C LEU A 84 6.12 -19.90 -42.87
N LEU A 85 6.19 -20.40 -44.11
CA LEU A 85 6.25 -19.56 -45.30
C LEU A 85 4.99 -18.68 -45.41
N TYR A 86 3.82 -19.25 -45.18
CA TYR A 86 2.55 -18.53 -45.22
C TYR A 86 2.49 -17.40 -44.19
N ASP A 87 2.93 -17.66 -42.95
CA ASP A 87 2.93 -16.65 -41.89
C ASP A 87 3.90 -15.49 -42.20
N GLU A 88 5.08 -15.77 -42.76
CA GLU A 88 6.02 -14.73 -43.20
C GLU A 88 5.49 -13.96 -44.42
N LEU A 89 4.88 -14.63 -45.39
CA LEU A 89 4.23 -13.95 -46.53
C LEU A 89 3.09 -13.04 -46.07
N LYS A 90 2.31 -13.46 -45.07
CA LYS A 90 1.23 -12.65 -44.50
C LYS A 90 1.77 -11.39 -43.83
N LYS A 91 2.86 -11.49 -43.07
CA LYS A 91 3.54 -10.33 -42.46
C LYS A 91 4.07 -9.38 -43.53
N LEU A 92 4.71 -9.91 -44.58
CA LEU A 92 5.20 -9.11 -45.70
C LEU A 92 4.08 -8.39 -46.45
N LEU A 93 2.95 -9.08 -46.69
CA LEU A 93 1.79 -8.49 -47.34
C LEU A 93 1.25 -7.30 -46.54
N ILE A 94 1.11 -7.44 -45.22
CA ILE A 94 0.67 -6.35 -44.33
C ILE A 94 1.56 -5.11 -44.50
N VAL A 95 2.88 -5.29 -44.60
CA VAL A 95 3.85 -4.19 -44.77
C VAL A 95 3.70 -3.49 -46.12
N LEU A 96 3.50 -4.28 -47.18
CA LEU A 96 3.34 -3.74 -48.54
C LEU A 96 1.98 -3.05 -48.73
N GLU A 97 0.94 -3.52 -48.03
CA GLU A 97 -0.40 -2.95 -48.07
C GLU A 97 -0.58 -1.70 -47.21
N ILE A 98 0.47 -1.24 -46.50
CA ILE A 98 0.40 0.02 -45.76
C ILE A 98 0.23 1.18 -46.74
N LYS A 99 -0.99 1.71 -46.74
CA LYS A 99 -1.43 2.84 -47.56
C LYS A 99 -0.87 4.16 -47.08
N ASP A 100 -0.74 5.10 -48.00
CA ASP A 100 -0.25 6.47 -47.75
C ASP A 100 -1.13 7.23 -46.75
N GLU A 101 -2.44 6.94 -46.69
CA GLU A 101 -3.37 7.51 -45.72
C GLU A 101 -2.97 7.27 -44.25
N HIS A 102 -2.25 6.17 -43.96
CA HIS A 102 -1.74 5.89 -42.61
C HIS A 102 -0.53 6.78 -42.28
N PHE A 103 0.30 7.10 -43.27
CA PHE A 103 1.43 8.02 -43.10
C PHE A 103 0.95 9.48 -42.95
N GLU A 104 -0.06 9.87 -43.75
CA GLU A 104 -0.70 11.19 -43.64
C GLU A 104 -1.36 11.40 -42.28
N ALA A 105 -1.95 10.35 -41.70
CA ALA A 105 -2.61 10.44 -40.39
C ALA A 105 -1.65 10.93 -39.28
N LEU A 106 -0.35 10.58 -39.36
CA LEU A 106 0.67 10.99 -38.40
C LEU A 106 1.36 12.33 -38.73
N HIS A 107 1.08 12.95 -39.89
CA HIS A 107 1.69 14.22 -40.25
C HIS A 107 1.19 15.40 -39.40
N SER A 108 -0.10 15.37 -39.03
CA SER A 108 -0.80 16.43 -38.31
C SER A 108 -1.45 15.91 -37.04
N LEU A 109 -1.37 16.70 -35.97
CA LEU A 109 -2.07 16.43 -34.72
C LEU A 109 -3.55 16.82 -34.76
N ASN A 110 -3.98 17.53 -35.81
CA ASN A 110 -5.41 17.86 -36.03
C ASN A 110 -6.18 16.71 -36.67
N THR A 111 -5.49 15.63 -37.07
CA THR A 111 -6.13 14.41 -37.56
C THR A 111 -7.01 13.80 -36.45
N PRO A 112 -8.20 13.26 -36.76
CA PRO A 112 -9.02 12.56 -35.77
C PRO A 112 -8.20 11.50 -35.02
N ILE A 113 -8.29 11.49 -33.68
CA ILE A 113 -7.53 10.61 -32.80
C ILE A 113 -7.65 9.14 -33.24
N SER A 114 -8.84 8.69 -33.63
CA SER A 114 -9.08 7.31 -34.09
C SER A 114 -8.29 6.93 -35.35
N LYS A 115 -7.97 7.88 -36.24
CA LYS A 115 -7.11 7.63 -37.41
C LYS A 115 -5.65 7.55 -37.01
N ILE A 116 -5.22 8.38 -36.05
CA ILE A 116 -3.86 8.34 -35.48
C ILE A 116 -3.65 6.99 -34.77
N GLU A 117 -4.58 6.59 -33.92
CA GLU A 117 -4.55 5.30 -33.20
C GLU A 117 -4.44 4.13 -34.18
N ARG A 118 -5.27 4.11 -35.24
CA ARG A 118 -5.21 3.07 -36.26
C ARG A 118 -3.86 3.03 -36.99
N ALA A 119 -3.29 4.20 -37.31
CA ALA A 119 -1.98 4.27 -37.96
C ALA A 119 -0.86 3.77 -37.03
N LEU A 120 -0.89 4.14 -35.75
CA LEU A 120 0.06 3.64 -34.75
C LEU A 120 -0.05 2.13 -34.53
N ASP A 121 -1.26 1.58 -34.53
CA ASP A 121 -1.49 0.15 -34.39
C ASP A 121 -0.86 -0.63 -35.55
N ILE A 122 -1.13 -0.20 -36.78
CA ILE A 122 -0.54 -0.78 -37.99
C ILE A 122 0.99 -0.67 -37.93
N PHE A 123 1.54 0.52 -37.68
CA PHE A 123 2.98 0.74 -37.70
C PHE A 123 3.73 -0.01 -36.60
N THR A 124 3.10 -0.24 -35.44
CA THR A 124 3.72 -1.00 -34.34
C THR A 124 3.51 -2.51 -34.43
N SER A 125 2.59 -2.99 -35.27
CA SER A 125 2.40 -4.42 -35.57
C SER A 125 3.48 -4.98 -36.52
N VAL A 126 4.21 -4.09 -37.20
CA VAL A 126 5.22 -4.44 -38.20
C VAL A 126 6.54 -4.88 -37.54
N SER A 127 6.77 -6.20 -37.51
CA SER A 127 8.04 -6.82 -37.14
C SER A 127 8.83 -7.15 -38.42
N LEU A 128 9.86 -6.35 -38.71
CA LEU A 128 10.68 -6.47 -39.93
C LEU A 128 12.16 -6.76 -39.62
N GLU A 129 12.44 -7.58 -38.61
CA GLU A 129 13.83 -7.84 -38.20
C GLU A 129 14.61 -8.71 -39.20
N ASN A 130 13.91 -9.50 -40.04
CA ASN A 130 14.55 -10.54 -40.87
C ASN A 130 14.35 -10.39 -42.39
N TYR A 131 13.74 -9.31 -42.87
CA TYR A 131 13.48 -9.13 -44.30
C TYR A 131 14.64 -8.41 -45.00
N THR A 132 15.13 -8.99 -46.10
CA THR A 132 16.19 -8.41 -46.96
C THR A 132 15.65 -7.72 -48.21
N LEU A 133 14.32 -7.72 -48.41
CA LEU A 133 13.70 -7.15 -49.59
C LEU A 133 13.76 -5.62 -49.55
N ASP A 134 14.39 -5.00 -50.56
CA ASP A 134 14.66 -3.55 -50.59
C ASP A 134 13.41 -2.69 -50.32
N LEU A 135 12.28 -3.03 -50.94
CA LEU A 135 11.01 -2.31 -50.75
C LEU A 135 10.49 -2.40 -49.29
N ALA A 136 10.71 -3.54 -48.62
CA ALA A 136 10.33 -3.71 -47.23
C ALA A 136 11.25 -2.93 -46.29
N LEU A 137 12.54 -2.85 -46.60
CA LEU A 137 13.51 -2.01 -45.88
C LEU A 137 13.19 -0.52 -46.03
N GLU A 138 12.87 -0.06 -47.24
CA GLU A 138 12.48 1.34 -47.50
C GLU A 138 11.20 1.72 -46.72
N LYS A 139 10.17 0.88 -46.76
CA LYS A 139 8.93 1.10 -45.99
C LYS A 139 9.20 1.10 -44.48
N LYS A 140 10.10 0.25 -43.98
CA LYS A 140 10.51 0.23 -42.57
C LYS A 140 11.16 1.55 -42.15
N GLU A 141 12.12 2.04 -42.93
CA GLU A 141 12.78 3.32 -42.66
C GLU A 141 11.79 4.48 -42.67
N LEU A 142 10.86 4.47 -43.63
CA LEU A 142 9.79 5.46 -43.72
C LEU A 142 8.90 5.44 -42.45
N ILE A 143 8.45 4.26 -42.02
CA ILE A 143 7.64 4.09 -40.80
C ILE A 143 8.41 4.60 -39.58
N GLN A 144 9.68 4.20 -39.40
CA GLN A 144 10.49 4.65 -38.27
C GLN A 144 10.69 6.16 -38.25
N THR A 145 10.93 6.77 -39.41
CA THR A 145 11.09 8.22 -39.56
C THR A 145 9.80 8.95 -39.18
N GLN A 146 8.66 8.46 -39.65
CA GLN A 146 7.35 9.06 -39.34
C GLN A 146 6.97 8.90 -37.87
N LEU A 147 7.19 7.73 -37.28
CA LEU A 147 6.96 7.51 -35.84
C LEU A 147 7.83 8.44 -34.98
N LYS A 148 9.14 8.55 -35.27
CA LYS A 148 10.04 9.47 -34.56
C LYS A 148 9.57 10.93 -34.66
N SER A 149 9.17 11.36 -35.87
CA SER A 149 8.66 12.71 -36.12
C SER A 149 7.36 12.97 -35.37
N PHE A 150 6.40 12.05 -35.45
CA PHE A 150 5.12 12.13 -34.75
C PHE A 150 5.31 12.19 -33.24
N PHE A 151 6.11 11.29 -32.66
CA PHE A 151 6.36 11.27 -31.22
C PHE A 151 6.97 12.57 -30.72
N LYS A 152 7.94 13.14 -31.46
CA LYS A 152 8.51 14.45 -31.13
C LYS A 152 7.45 15.54 -31.13
N LYS A 153 6.63 15.63 -32.18
CA LYS A 153 5.54 16.62 -32.29
C LYS A 153 4.52 16.45 -31.16
N PHE A 154 4.13 15.21 -30.87
CA PHE A 154 3.17 14.89 -29.83
C PHE A 154 3.71 15.23 -28.44
N SER A 155 4.98 14.98 -28.14
CA SER A 155 5.58 15.40 -26.86
C SER A 155 5.53 16.91 -26.66
N THR A 156 5.80 17.71 -27.71
CA THR A 156 5.65 19.17 -27.65
C THR A 156 4.20 19.58 -27.43
N PHE A 157 3.26 18.95 -28.13
CA PHE A 157 1.84 19.20 -27.97
C PHE A 157 1.33 18.85 -26.56
N PHE A 158 1.78 17.73 -26.02
CA PHE A 158 1.45 17.30 -24.67
C PHE A 158 1.97 18.28 -23.62
N ALA A 159 3.21 18.78 -23.78
CA ALA A 159 3.75 19.83 -22.94
C ALA A 159 2.93 21.13 -22.99
N THR A 160 2.38 21.51 -24.16
CA THR A 160 1.47 22.67 -24.25
C THR A 160 0.12 22.44 -23.56
N ILE A 161 -0.43 21.22 -23.56
CA ILE A 161 -1.62 20.90 -22.77
C ILE A 161 -1.34 21.13 -21.29
N LEU A 162 -0.20 20.64 -20.80
CA LEU A 162 0.21 20.78 -19.41
C LEU A 162 0.56 22.23 -19.03
N ALA A 163 1.01 23.07 -19.97
CA ALA A 163 1.28 24.48 -19.69
C ALA A 163 0.01 25.35 -19.57
N SER A 164 -1.15 24.82 -19.97
CA SER A 164 -2.43 25.57 -20.01
C SER A 164 -3.11 25.84 -18.66
N PRO A 165 -3.03 24.99 -17.62
CA PRO A 165 -3.67 25.26 -16.34
C PRO A 165 -2.88 26.33 -15.58
N THR A 166 -3.49 27.49 -15.35
CA THR A 166 -2.98 28.42 -14.34
C THR A 166 -3.27 27.84 -12.96
N PRO A 167 -2.27 27.74 -12.06
CA PRO A 167 -2.50 27.30 -10.69
C PRO A 167 -3.57 28.17 -10.05
N THR A 168 -4.62 27.54 -9.55
CA THR A 168 -5.79 28.23 -8.98
C THR A 168 -5.50 28.78 -7.58
N GLY A 169 -4.45 28.28 -6.94
CA GLY A 169 -4.10 28.55 -5.55
C GLY A 169 -4.82 27.62 -4.56
N GLU A 170 -5.83 26.87 -4.99
CA GLU A 170 -6.51 25.89 -4.15
C GLU A 170 -5.96 24.50 -4.45
N LEU A 171 -5.70 23.69 -3.42
CA LEU A 171 -5.30 22.30 -3.62
C LEU A 171 -6.52 21.48 -4.07
N ILE A 172 -6.65 21.29 -5.38
CA ILE A 172 -7.81 20.65 -5.99
C ILE A 172 -7.41 19.49 -6.89
N ILE A 173 -8.39 18.66 -7.21
CA ILE A 173 -8.24 17.63 -8.24
C ILE A 173 -8.33 18.29 -9.61
N HIS A 174 -7.30 18.15 -10.46
CA HIS A 174 -7.26 18.72 -11.80
C HIS A 174 -8.14 17.98 -12.82
N THR A 175 -9.45 17.88 -12.55
CA THR A 175 -10.38 17.09 -13.35
C THR A 175 -10.45 17.51 -14.81
N ASP A 176 -10.34 18.80 -15.12
CA ASP A 176 -10.39 19.29 -16.50
C ASP A 176 -9.11 18.96 -17.28
N LEU A 177 -7.95 18.95 -16.60
CA LEU A 177 -6.72 18.45 -17.17
C LEU A 177 -6.85 16.95 -17.49
N TYR A 178 -7.38 16.17 -16.54
CA TYR A 178 -7.59 14.73 -16.73
C TYR A 178 -8.53 14.46 -17.92
N LYS A 179 -9.63 15.21 -18.05
CA LYS A 179 -10.56 15.11 -19.20
C LYS A 179 -9.87 15.46 -20.52
N THR A 180 -8.97 16.43 -20.52
CA THR A 180 -8.23 16.84 -21.73
C THR A 180 -7.23 15.79 -22.17
N ILE A 181 -6.57 15.10 -21.23
CA ILE A 181 -5.54 14.10 -21.53
C ILE A 181 -6.13 12.71 -21.83
N THR A 182 -7.24 12.34 -21.16
CA THR A 182 -7.84 10.99 -21.27
C THR A 182 -8.09 10.51 -22.71
N PRO A 183 -8.54 11.34 -23.67
CA PRO A 183 -8.71 10.93 -25.07
C PRO A 183 -7.43 10.40 -25.72
N TYR A 184 -6.25 10.81 -25.24
CA TYR A 184 -4.96 10.43 -25.81
C TYR A 184 -4.35 9.19 -25.15
N LYS A 185 -5.08 8.48 -24.27
CA LYS A 185 -4.55 7.34 -23.50
C LYS A 185 -3.95 6.24 -24.38
N GLU A 186 -4.55 5.93 -25.53
CA GLU A 186 -4.05 4.86 -26.42
C GLU A 186 -2.77 5.30 -27.11
N ILE A 187 -2.68 6.56 -27.55
CA ILE A 187 -1.44 7.15 -28.08
C ILE A 187 -0.32 7.07 -27.04
N LEU A 188 -0.61 7.40 -25.78
CA LEU A 188 0.35 7.30 -24.67
C LEU A 188 0.82 5.86 -24.41
N LYS A 189 -0.03 4.84 -24.63
CA LYS A 189 0.40 3.44 -24.55
C LYS A 189 1.42 3.08 -25.62
N TYR A 190 1.29 3.62 -26.84
CA TYR A 190 2.26 3.35 -27.90
C TYR A 190 3.63 3.95 -27.60
N PHE A 191 3.69 5.11 -26.92
CA PHE A 191 4.95 5.69 -26.47
C PHE A 191 5.78 4.73 -25.61
N LYS A 192 5.14 3.86 -24.81
CA LYS A 192 5.82 2.90 -23.91
C LYS A 192 6.83 1.99 -24.61
N LYS A 193 6.64 1.71 -25.91
CA LYS A 193 7.54 0.87 -26.71
C LYS A 193 8.79 1.62 -27.19
N TYR A 194 8.88 2.91 -26.93
CA TYR A 194 9.94 3.80 -27.44
C TYR A 194 10.61 4.56 -26.30
N GLU A 195 11.90 4.88 -26.45
CA GLU A 195 12.70 5.63 -25.47
C GLU A 195 12.05 6.97 -25.06
N ASN A 196 11.27 7.57 -25.97
CA ASN A 196 10.55 8.83 -25.77
C ASN A 196 9.46 8.77 -24.68
N TYR A 197 9.10 7.59 -24.18
CA TYR A 197 8.17 7.46 -23.06
C TYR A 197 8.67 8.15 -21.79
N THR A 198 9.97 8.01 -21.50
CA THR A 198 10.63 8.64 -20.35
C THR A 198 10.51 10.16 -20.39
N LEU A 199 10.48 10.74 -21.60
CA LEU A 199 10.28 12.17 -21.80
C LEU A 199 8.87 12.60 -21.43
N ILE A 200 7.84 11.88 -21.89
CA ILE A 200 6.45 12.25 -21.57
C ILE A 200 6.16 12.07 -20.09
N SER A 201 6.61 10.96 -19.49
CA SER A 201 6.40 10.70 -18.07
C SER A 201 7.11 11.74 -17.20
N SER A 202 8.34 12.15 -17.56
CA SER A 202 9.07 13.20 -16.85
C SER A 202 8.47 14.60 -16.99
N VAL A 203 7.93 14.94 -18.16
CA VAL A 203 7.20 16.20 -18.36
C VAL A 203 5.94 16.23 -17.50
N TYR A 204 5.18 15.14 -17.46
CA TYR A 204 3.99 15.04 -16.61
C TYR A 204 4.35 15.12 -15.12
N THR A 205 5.33 14.33 -14.65
CA THR A 205 5.70 14.35 -13.22
C THR A 205 6.18 15.72 -12.77
N THR A 206 6.99 16.39 -13.58
CA THR A 206 7.52 17.72 -13.25
C THR A 206 6.39 18.72 -13.16
N PHE A 207 5.48 18.72 -14.14
CA PHE A 207 4.29 19.57 -14.10
C PHE A 207 3.42 19.32 -12.86
N SER A 208 3.04 18.06 -12.59
CA SER A 208 2.18 17.73 -11.44
C SER A 208 2.86 18.10 -10.12
N LYS A 209 4.16 17.81 -10.00
CA LYS A 209 4.97 18.17 -8.84
C LYS A 209 4.93 19.68 -8.57
N ASP A 210 5.25 20.48 -9.58
CA ASP A 210 5.32 21.93 -9.42
C ASP A 210 3.95 22.54 -9.12
N THR A 211 2.91 22.06 -9.79
CA THR A 211 1.53 22.52 -9.62
C THR A 211 1.03 22.23 -8.21
N TYR A 212 1.10 20.98 -7.77
CA TYR A 212 0.63 20.59 -6.45
C TYR A 212 1.44 21.23 -5.31
N ASN A 213 2.76 21.37 -5.46
CA ASN A 213 3.58 22.07 -4.46
C ASN A 213 3.22 23.56 -4.35
N HIS A 214 2.93 24.20 -5.49
CA HIS A 214 2.48 25.59 -5.52
C HIS A 214 1.13 25.76 -4.81
N GLU A 215 0.15 24.91 -5.15
CA GLU A 215 -1.21 24.94 -4.58
C GLU A 215 -1.20 24.65 -3.08
N LEU A 216 -0.48 23.61 -2.63
CA LEU A 216 -0.32 23.31 -1.22
C LEU A 216 0.32 24.49 -0.46
N SER A 217 1.38 25.08 -1.01
CA SER A 217 2.05 26.23 -0.41
C SER A 217 1.15 27.46 -0.31
N TYR A 218 0.27 27.67 -1.28
CA TYR A 218 -0.70 28.76 -1.26
C TYR A 218 -1.82 28.50 -0.26
N GLN A 219 -2.39 27.31 -0.25
CA GLN A 219 -3.44 26.92 0.71
C GLN A 219 -2.92 27.03 2.15
N LEU A 220 -1.70 26.58 2.42
CA LEU A 220 -1.05 26.75 3.73
C LEU A 220 -0.87 28.21 4.12
N LYS A 221 -0.55 29.09 3.16
CA LYS A 221 -0.47 30.54 3.40
C LYS A 221 -1.85 31.13 3.73
N ILE A 222 -2.91 30.70 3.06
CA ILE A 222 -4.28 31.12 3.38
C ILE A 222 -4.64 30.66 4.78
N ILE A 223 -4.48 29.37 5.09
CA ILE A 223 -4.77 28.81 6.41
C ILE A 223 -4.02 29.59 7.49
N THR A 224 -2.72 29.85 7.30
CA THR A 224 -1.93 30.63 8.25
C THR A 224 -2.46 32.05 8.43
N LYS A 225 -2.96 32.71 7.37
CA LYS A 225 -3.57 34.04 7.46
C LYS A 225 -4.89 34.02 8.21
N VAL A 226 -5.77 33.06 7.89
CA VAL A 226 -7.12 33.01 8.45
C VAL A 226 -7.11 32.53 9.90
N ILE A 227 -6.17 31.67 10.29
CA ILE A 227 -5.98 31.29 11.71
C ILE A 227 -5.64 32.51 12.59
N ASN A 228 -5.02 33.57 12.04
CA ASN A 228 -4.82 34.81 12.80
C ASN A 228 -6.12 35.63 13.00
N HIS A 229 -7.24 35.20 12.42
CA HIS A 229 -8.55 35.86 12.45
C HIS A 229 -9.64 34.96 13.08
N ASP A 230 -9.28 34.16 14.10
CA ASP A 230 -10.22 33.37 14.93
C ASP A 230 -10.94 32.19 14.24
N MET A 231 -10.38 31.61 13.16
CA MET A 231 -10.87 30.31 12.66
C MET A 231 -10.39 29.13 13.52
N ASP A 232 -11.21 28.07 13.57
CA ASP A 232 -10.85 26.81 14.21
C ASP A 232 -9.76 26.08 13.41
N ILE A 233 -8.57 26.00 14.01
CA ILE A 233 -7.40 25.31 13.44
C ILE A 233 -7.71 23.84 13.16
N LYS A 234 -8.55 23.21 13.99
CA LYS A 234 -8.90 21.80 13.86
C LYS A 234 -9.64 21.53 12.55
N GLU A 235 -10.67 22.33 12.26
CA GLU A 235 -11.43 22.24 11.01
C GLU A 235 -10.54 22.52 9.79
N ALA A 236 -9.67 23.53 9.87
CA ALA A 236 -8.74 23.85 8.79
C ALA A 236 -7.77 22.70 8.48
N PHE A 237 -7.26 22.00 9.50
CA PHE A 237 -6.42 20.83 9.31
C PHE A 237 -7.19 19.64 8.78
N ASP A 238 -8.40 19.38 9.28
CA ASP A 238 -9.26 18.31 8.75
C ASP A 238 -9.52 18.50 7.25
N ILE A 239 -9.87 19.71 6.81
CA ILE A 239 -10.10 20.04 5.39
C ILE A 239 -8.81 19.88 4.58
N LEU A 240 -7.68 20.38 5.08
CA LEU A 240 -6.38 20.28 4.40
C LEU A 240 -5.97 18.82 4.16
N PHE A 241 -5.98 18.00 5.21
CA PHE A 241 -5.56 16.60 5.11
C PHE A 241 -6.55 15.75 4.29
N GLN A 242 -7.85 16.06 4.36
CA GLN A 242 -8.83 15.45 3.46
C GLN A 242 -8.58 15.82 2.00
N SER A 243 -8.25 17.08 1.71
CA SER A 243 -7.92 17.54 0.36
C SER A 243 -6.67 16.85 -0.18
N ILE A 244 -5.60 16.77 0.63
CA ILE A 244 -4.38 16.03 0.30
C ILE A 244 -4.71 14.57 -0.01
N PHE A 245 -5.46 13.88 0.87
CA PHE A 245 -5.85 12.48 0.65
C PHE A 245 -6.59 12.28 -0.68
N LEU A 246 -7.52 13.17 -1.01
CA LEU A 246 -8.29 13.09 -2.25
C LEU A 246 -7.42 13.33 -3.49
N VAL A 247 -6.47 14.28 -3.43
CA VAL A 247 -5.49 14.53 -4.49
C VAL A 247 -4.62 13.30 -4.73
N TYR A 248 -4.05 12.70 -3.67
CA TYR A 248 -3.27 11.47 -3.79
C TYR A 248 -4.07 10.33 -4.44
N ARG A 249 -5.33 10.16 -4.03
CA ARG A 249 -6.21 9.12 -4.57
C ARG A 249 -6.53 9.37 -6.05
N ALA A 250 -6.86 10.60 -6.42
CA ALA A 250 -7.22 10.96 -7.79
C ALA A 250 -6.01 10.87 -8.72
N GLU A 251 -4.85 11.35 -8.28
CA GLU A 251 -3.60 11.28 -9.05
C GLU A 251 -3.18 9.83 -9.29
N ASN A 252 -3.22 8.98 -8.26
CA ASN A 252 -2.97 7.55 -8.41
C ASN A 252 -3.90 6.88 -9.42
N PHE A 253 -5.19 7.21 -9.37
CA PHE A 253 -6.16 6.67 -10.31
C PHE A 253 -5.88 7.12 -11.75
N PHE A 254 -5.55 8.39 -11.95
CA PHE A 254 -5.25 8.95 -13.25
C PHE A 254 -3.94 8.39 -13.82
N VAL A 255 -2.85 8.42 -13.06
CA VAL A 255 -1.53 7.91 -13.46
C VAL A 255 -1.63 6.45 -13.86
N LYS A 256 -2.26 5.61 -13.04
CA LYS A 256 -2.40 4.17 -13.29
C LYS A 256 -3.25 3.85 -14.53
N ARG A 257 -4.25 4.68 -14.86
CA ARG A 257 -5.15 4.42 -15.99
C ARG A 257 -4.70 5.03 -17.31
N VAL A 258 -4.00 6.16 -17.25
CA VAL A 258 -3.73 6.99 -18.43
C VAL A 258 -2.24 7.09 -18.74
N ILE A 259 -1.39 7.15 -17.72
CA ILE A 259 0.05 7.43 -17.88
C ILE A 259 0.89 6.14 -17.83
N LEU A 260 0.94 5.42 -16.70
CA LEU A 260 1.86 4.28 -16.45
C LEU A 260 1.14 2.93 -16.26
N PRO A 261 1.83 1.80 -16.52
CA PRO A 261 1.42 0.49 -15.98
C PRO A 261 1.47 0.49 -14.43
N GLU A 262 0.84 -0.51 -13.80
CA GLU A 262 0.70 -0.54 -12.34
C GLU A 262 2.03 -0.57 -11.56
N GLU A 263 3.08 -1.16 -12.14
CA GLU A 263 4.36 -1.45 -11.47
C GLU A 263 5.20 -0.17 -11.21
N ASP A 264 5.11 0.84 -12.07
CA ASP A 264 5.90 2.09 -11.95
C ASP A 264 5.11 3.25 -11.29
N CYS A 265 3.84 3.03 -10.97
CA CYS A 265 2.95 4.08 -10.48
C CYS A 265 3.39 4.61 -9.10
N LEU A 266 3.94 3.75 -8.24
CA LEU A 266 4.39 4.14 -6.91
C LEU A 266 5.56 5.13 -6.98
N GLU A 267 6.60 4.82 -7.75
CA GLU A 267 7.78 5.67 -7.91
C GLU A 267 7.42 7.05 -8.49
N MET A 268 6.51 7.06 -9.48
CA MET A 268 6.03 8.32 -10.07
C MET A 268 5.32 9.20 -9.03
N LEU A 269 4.42 8.62 -8.24
CA LEU A 269 3.68 9.35 -7.22
C LEU A 269 4.62 9.81 -6.09
N GLU A 270 5.60 9.00 -5.69
CA GLU A 270 6.61 9.40 -4.72
C GLU A 270 7.42 10.60 -5.23
N PHE A 271 7.73 10.65 -6.52
CA PHE A 271 8.41 11.80 -7.11
C PHE A 271 7.52 13.05 -7.17
N ILE A 272 6.26 12.92 -7.59
CA ILE A 272 5.29 14.03 -7.66
C ILE A 272 5.14 14.68 -6.28
N PHE A 273 5.00 13.87 -5.23
CA PHE A 273 4.74 14.36 -3.88
C PHE A 273 5.99 14.44 -2.98
N ARG A 274 7.21 14.29 -3.52
CA ARG A 274 8.45 14.29 -2.71
C ARG A 274 8.58 15.53 -1.82
N ASP A 275 8.19 16.70 -2.32
CA ASP A 275 8.36 17.98 -1.62
C ASP A 275 7.12 18.38 -0.79
N PHE A 276 6.04 17.61 -0.85
CA PHE A 276 4.82 17.87 -0.07
C PHE A 276 5.10 17.90 1.42
N ASN A 277 5.86 16.92 1.91
CA ASN A 277 6.14 16.75 3.33
C ASN A 277 6.86 17.99 3.87
N ASN A 278 7.87 18.48 3.15
CA ASN A 278 8.62 19.68 3.51
C ASN A 278 7.73 20.93 3.52
N ALA A 279 6.88 21.11 2.51
CA ALA A 279 5.95 22.24 2.44
C ALA A 279 4.95 22.20 3.61
N LEU A 280 4.38 21.03 3.88
CA LEU A 280 3.41 20.80 4.96
C LEU A 280 4.02 21.06 6.34
N VAL A 281 5.18 20.45 6.64
CA VAL A 281 5.90 20.64 7.91
C VAL A 281 6.22 22.12 8.13
N ASN A 282 6.70 22.82 7.09
CA ASN A 282 6.99 24.25 7.19
C ASN A 282 5.73 25.11 7.38
N GLY A 283 4.60 24.72 6.81
CA GLY A 283 3.30 25.34 7.05
C GLY A 283 2.85 25.16 8.50
N ILE A 284 2.87 23.92 9.00
CA ILE A 284 2.52 23.56 10.38
C ILE A 284 3.40 24.33 11.37
N LYS A 285 4.72 24.42 11.13
CA LYS A 285 5.64 25.21 11.97
C LYS A 285 5.22 26.67 12.13
N LYS A 286 4.69 27.29 11.07
CA LYS A 286 4.22 28.69 11.13
C LYS A 286 2.96 28.83 11.96
N ILE A 287 2.03 27.90 11.83
CA ILE A 287 0.78 27.86 12.59
C ILE A 287 1.06 27.59 14.07
N TYR A 288 1.94 26.62 14.35
CA TYR A 288 2.38 26.27 15.69
C TYR A 288 2.99 27.46 16.45
N LYS A 289 3.76 28.33 15.79
CA LYS A 289 4.33 29.53 16.42
C LYS A 289 3.28 30.48 17.00
N ASN A 290 2.09 30.54 16.39
CA ASN A 290 1.03 31.46 16.79
C ASN A 290 0.08 30.80 17.82
N ALA A 291 -0.22 29.51 17.65
CA ALA A 291 -1.16 28.78 18.52
C ALA A 291 -0.67 27.35 18.82
N PRO A 292 0.31 27.17 19.73
CA PRO A 292 0.96 25.88 19.95
C PRO A 292 0.00 24.77 20.39
N VAL A 293 -0.78 25.00 21.44
CA VAL A 293 -1.66 23.99 22.04
C VAL A 293 -2.75 23.56 21.07
N THR A 294 -3.44 24.53 20.46
CA THR A 294 -4.52 24.25 19.49
C THR A 294 -3.99 23.53 18.24
N CYS A 295 -2.79 23.90 17.76
CA CYS A 295 -2.14 23.21 16.65
C CYS A 295 -1.82 21.75 17.02
N LEU A 296 -1.29 21.49 18.22
CA LEU A 296 -0.98 20.13 18.67
C LEU A 296 -2.25 19.28 18.80
N ASN A 297 -3.33 19.81 19.39
CA ASN A 297 -4.62 19.11 19.48
C ASN A 297 -5.16 18.75 18.07
N ALA A 298 -5.09 19.71 17.13
CA ALA A 298 -5.53 19.49 15.75
C ALA A 298 -4.70 18.39 15.04
N LEU A 299 -3.37 18.41 15.21
CA LEU A 299 -2.50 17.37 14.64
C LEU A 299 -2.80 15.99 15.22
N LYS A 300 -2.97 15.88 16.55
CA LYS A 300 -3.33 14.61 17.20
C LYS A 300 -4.59 14.01 16.59
N SER A 301 -5.65 14.82 16.44
CA SER A 301 -6.91 14.41 15.82
C SER A 301 -6.73 13.90 14.39
N VAL A 302 -5.93 14.60 13.57
CA VAL A 302 -5.64 14.20 12.19
C VAL A 302 -4.84 12.89 12.15
N ILE A 303 -3.80 12.76 12.98
CA ILE A 303 -2.95 11.57 13.05
C ILE A 303 -3.81 10.36 13.43
N GLU A 304 -4.63 10.46 14.47
CA GLU A 304 -5.52 9.37 14.90
C GLU A 304 -6.52 8.96 13.81
N LYS A 305 -7.08 9.94 13.09
CA LYS A 305 -8.05 9.73 12.01
C LYS A 305 -7.45 9.02 10.79
N TYR A 306 -6.22 9.39 10.41
CA TYR A 306 -5.59 8.92 9.17
C TYR A 306 -4.47 7.89 9.39
N ARG A 307 -4.24 7.46 10.64
CA ARG A 307 -3.19 6.48 10.97
C ARG A 307 -3.40 5.18 10.19
N PRO A 308 -2.37 4.64 9.51
CA PRO A 308 -2.48 3.36 8.83
C PRO A 308 -2.73 2.25 9.87
N LYS A 309 -3.84 1.51 9.74
CA LYS A 309 -4.22 0.43 10.69
C LYS A 309 -3.19 -0.71 10.82
N ASN A 310 -2.23 -0.82 9.88
CA ASN A 310 -1.19 -1.85 9.83
C ASN A 310 0.25 -1.29 9.86
N SER A 311 0.46 -0.05 10.32
CA SER A 311 1.75 0.67 10.26
C SER A 311 2.92 -0.10 10.90
N GLU A 312 2.70 -0.85 11.97
CA GLU A 312 3.74 -1.63 12.65
C GLU A 312 4.28 -2.82 11.85
N LYS A 313 3.47 -3.41 10.95
CA LYS A 313 3.90 -4.55 10.11
C LYS A 313 4.54 -4.11 8.80
N ILE A 314 4.09 -3.00 8.22
CA ILE A 314 4.58 -2.51 6.92
C ILE A 314 6.01 -1.98 7.04
N PHE A 315 6.41 -1.43 8.19
CA PHE A 315 7.73 -0.80 8.36
C PHE A 315 8.79 -1.65 9.08
N LYS A 316 8.45 -2.78 9.70
CA LYS A 316 9.47 -3.76 10.15
C LYS A 316 10.16 -4.47 8.98
N ASN A 317 9.59 -4.42 7.78
CA ASN A 317 10.19 -4.92 6.53
C ASN A 317 11.04 -3.89 5.78
N LYS A 318 11.53 -2.82 6.45
CA LYS A 318 12.45 -1.84 5.83
C LYS A 318 13.77 -2.45 5.30
N ASN A 319 14.07 -3.73 5.61
CA ASN A 319 15.29 -4.39 5.14
C ASN A 319 15.09 -5.50 4.10
N ASN A 320 13.87 -5.94 3.79
CA ASN A 320 13.64 -6.98 2.76
C ASN A 320 12.45 -6.58 1.89
N PHE A 321 12.68 -5.72 0.89
CA PHE A 321 11.93 -5.78 -0.36
C PHE A 321 12.58 -6.84 -1.25
N GLU A 322 12.55 -8.10 -0.79
CA GLU A 322 12.70 -9.24 -1.69
C GLU A 322 11.33 -9.87 -1.88
N ILE A 323 10.98 -9.95 -3.15
CA ILE A 323 9.82 -10.59 -3.73
C ILE A 323 9.58 -11.95 -3.05
N GLN A 324 8.49 -12.11 -2.31
CA GLN A 324 7.97 -13.44 -1.99
C GLN A 324 6.46 -13.54 -2.22
N ASP A 325 6.19 -14.32 -3.28
CA ASP A 325 5.11 -15.28 -3.50
C ASP A 325 3.65 -14.80 -3.56
N LYS A 326 3.29 -14.56 -4.83
CA LYS A 326 2.02 -14.92 -5.44
C LYS A 326 1.71 -16.39 -5.15
N GLU A 327 0.79 -16.68 -4.22
CA GLU A 327 -0.11 -17.85 -4.24
C GLU A 327 -0.82 -17.98 -2.89
N SER A 328 -1.88 -17.17 -2.68
CA SER A 328 -3.03 -17.53 -1.82
C SER A 328 -3.95 -16.33 -1.58
N LEU A 329 -4.60 -15.82 -2.63
CA LEU A 329 -5.81 -15.02 -2.45
C LEU A 329 -6.66 -15.14 -3.71
N ASN A 330 -7.60 -16.08 -3.68
CA ASN A 330 -8.70 -16.13 -4.62
C ASN A 330 -9.99 -15.76 -3.90
N LYS A 331 -10.72 -14.84 -4.53
CA LYS A 331 -12.12 -14.40 -4.28
C LYS A 331 -12.34 -13.29 -3.24
N SER A 332 -11.90 -12.08 -3.58
CA SER A 332 -12.72 -10.87 -3.41
C SER A 332 -12.44 -9.87 -4.53
N GLU A 333 -12.76 -10.27 -5.76
CA GLU A 333 -12.70 -9.43 -6.95
C GLU A 333 -13.76 -8.32 -6.88
N LYS A 334 -13.44 -7.19 -6.22
CA LYS A 334 -13.96 -5.84 -6.54
C LYS A 334 -13.36 -4.66 -5.76
N GLU A 335 -12.44 -4.84 -4.80
CA GLU A 335 -11.84 -3.71 -4.05
C GLU A 335 -10.31 -3.57 -4.11
N GLU A 336 -9.59 -4.43 -4.84
CA GLU A 336 -8.14 -4.30 -5.08
C GLU A 336 -7.80 -3.26 -6.17
N ILE A 337 -8.33 -2.04 -6.05
CA ILE A 337 -7.68 -0.87 -6.65
C ILE A 337 -6.55 -0.45 -5.70
N SER A 338 -5.41 -1.13 -5.84
CA SER A 338 -4.03 -0.72 -5.53
C SER A 338 -3.82 0.26 -4.35
N GLU A 339 -3.22 -0.28 -3.29
CA GLU A 339 -2.75 0.36 -2.05
C GLU A 339 -1.70 1.49 -2.24
N SER A 340 -1.23 1.81 -3.46
CA SER A 340 -0.06 2.70 -3.66
C SER A 340 -0.26 4.09 -3.06
N TYR A 341 -1.43 4.72 -3.26
CA TYR A 341 -1.73 6.02 -2.64
C TYR A 341 -1.82 5.93 -1.11
N LYS A 342 -2.30 4.80 -0.56
CA LYS A 342 -2.34 4.57 0.90
C LYS A 342 -0.93 4.42 1.47
N ILE A 343 -0.01 3.81 0.72
CA ILE A 343 1.39 3.68 1.12
C ILE A 343 2.03 5.07 1.22
N ILE A 344 1.91 5.90 0.18
CA ILE A 344 2.58 7.21 0.17
C ILE A 344 1.89 8.20 1.12
N PHE A 345 0.56 8.23 1.15
CA PHE A 345 -0.16 9.03 2.14
C PHE A 345 0.11 8.54 3.57
N GLY A 346 0.23 7.23 3.78
CA GLY A 346 0.65 6.65 5.05
C GLY A 346 2.05 7.08 5.47
N LYS A 347 3.01 7.15 4.54
CA LYS A 347 4.35 7.73 4.79
C LYS A 347 4.26 9.18 5.24
N LEU A 348 3.45 9.99 4.55
CA LEU A 348 3.18 11.39 4.92
C LEU A 348 2.63 11.48 6.36
N ILE A 349 1.63 10.67 6.72
CA ILE A 349 1.04 10.68 8.07
C ILE A 349 2.08 10.30 9.13
N LEU A 350 2.93 9.31 8.87
CA LEU A 350 4.00 8.93 9.81
C LEU A 350 5.07 10.02 9.97
N GLU A 351 5.40 10.74 8.91
CA GLU A 351 6.30 11.89 9.00
C GLU A 351 5.67 13.04 9.79
N VAL A 352 4.37 13.30 9.60
CA VAL A 352 3.62 14.26 10.40
C VAL A 352 3.55 13.81 11.86
N GLU A 353 3.38 12.51 12.14
CA GLU A 353 3.41 11.93 13.49
C GLU A 353 4.78 12.12 14.16
N SER A 354 5.88 11.81 13.46
CA SER A 354 7.23 12.08 13.96
C SER A 354 7.44 13.57 14.25
N PHE A 355 6.96 14.44 13.36
CA PHE A 355 7.11 15.88 13.54
C PHE A 355 6.22 16.43 14.68
N TYR A 356 5.03 15.85 14.87
CA TYR A 356 4.16 16.13 16.02
C TYR A 356 4.84 15.78 17.34
N GLU A 357 5.51 14.63 17.41
CA GLU A 357 6.28 14.23 18.59
C GLU A 357 7.41 15.22 18.90
N GLU A 358 8.15 15.67 17.90
CA GLU A 358 9.19 16.71 18.06
C GLU A 358 8.60 18.01 18.61
N LEU A 359 7.49 18.49 18.03
CA LEU A 359 6.82 19.72 18.48
C LEU A 359 6.27 19.58 19.91
N LYS A 360 5.73 18.41 20.25
CA LYS A 360 5.22 18.12 21.60
C LYS A 360 6.33 18.20 22.65
N GLN A 361 7.49 17.59 22.37
CA GLN A 361 8.63 17.65 23.30
C GLN A 361 9.22 19.06 23.40
N ASP A 362 9.38 19.76 22.27
CA ASP A 362 9.82 21.17 22.25
C ASP A 362 8.86 22.08 23.04
N PHE A 363 7.54 21.87 22.90
CA PHE A 363 6.53 22.59 23.68
C PHE A 363 6.71 22.38 25.18
N ILE A 364 6.78 21.11 25.61
CA ILE A 364 6.94 20.74 27.02
C ILE A 364 8.22 21.37 27.60
N GLN A 365 9.33 21.29 26.88
CA GLN A 365 10.60 21.84 27.33
C GLN A 365 10.56 23.37 27.44
N LYS A 366 9.97 24.06 26.44
CA LYS A 366 9.84 25.51 26.46
C LYS A 366 8.95 25.98 27.60
N GLU A 367 7.81 25.34 27.82
CA GLU A 367 6.90 25.71 28.91
C GLU A 367 7.51 25.44 30.29
N ARG A 368 8.32 24.39 30.44
CA ARG A 368 9.14 24.16 31.66
C ARG A 368 10.09 25.33 31.94
N ILE A 369 10.89 25.72 30.95
CA ILE A 369 11.84 26.83 31.09
C ILE A 369 11.11 28.16 31.34
N GLN A 370 10.02 28.38 30.62
CA GLN A 370 9.24 29.61 30.71
C GLN A 370 8.56 29.75 32.07
N TYR A 371 8.09 28.65 32.64
CA TYR A 371 7.58 28.59 34.02
C TYR A 371 8.64 29.04 35.04
N GLU A 372 9.90 28.62 34.88
CA GLU A 372 11.00 29.04 35.75
C GLU A 372 11.37 30.53 35.55
N TYR A 373 11.27 31.04 34.32
CA TYR A 373 11.72 32.39 33.96
C TYR A 373 10.69 33.51 34.23
N GLU A 374 9.39 33.30 33.97
CA GLU A 374 8.35 34.34 34.10
C GLU A 374 7.98 34.67 35.56
N GLY A 375 8.59 33.96 36.51
CA GLY A 375 8.24 34.01 37.92
C GLY A 375 7.05 33.09 38.23
N ARG A 376 7.15 32.38 39.35
CA ARG A 376 6.25 31.27 39.73
C ARG A 376 4.76 31.58 39.53
N LYS A 377 4.27 32.73 39.99
CA LYS A 377 2.84 33.10 39.89
C LYS A 377 2.35 33.25 38.44
N LYS A 378 3.13 33.87 37.55
CA LYS A 378 2.77 34.03 36.13
C LYS A 378 2.90 32.70 35.39
N GLY A 379 3.97 31.96 35.65
CA GLY A 379 4.18 30.61 35.12
C GLY A 379 3.02 29.68 35.48
N LEU A 380 2.57 29.68 36.75
CA LEU A 380 1.43 28.89 37.21
C LEU A 380 0.13 29.22 36.47
N ILE A 381 -0.22 30.50 36.35
CA ILE A 381 -1.42 30.93 35.63
C ILE A 381 -1.36 30.48 34.16
N ARG A 382 -0.19 30.60 33.53
CA ARG A 382 0.04 30.15 32.16
C ARG A 382 -0.13 28.63 32.04
N THR A 383 0.49 27.84 32.91
CA THR A 383 0.38 26.37 32.91
C THR A 383 -1.07 25.93 33.12
N ILE A 384 -1.79 26.55 34.06
CA ILE A 384 -3.21 26.26 34.29
C ILE A 384 -4.04 26.52 33.02
N ASN A 385 -3.79 27.63 32.32
CA ASN A 385 -4.47 27.93 31.06
C ASN A 385 -4.14 26.93 29.94
N ILE A 386 -2.94 26.37 29.93
CA ILE A 386 -2.55 25.31 28.98
C ILE A 386 -3.29 24.02 29.33
N LEU A 387 -3.29 23.61 30.60
CA LEU A 387 -3.99 22.41 31.08
C LEU A 387 -5.48 22.46 30.69
N LYS A 388 -6.14 23.61 30.84
CA LYS A 388 -7.56 23.76 30.43
C LYS A 388 -7.82 23.60 28.93
N LYS A 389 -6.82 23.82 28.08
CA LYS A 389 -6.96 23.83 26.61
C LYS A 389 -6.40 22.58 25.94
N SER A 390 -5.49 21.87 26.62
CA SER A 390 -4.74 20.74 26.04
C SER A 390 -5.51 19.43 26.19
N GLU A 391 -5.72 18.75 25.06
CA GLU A 391 -6.32 17.40 24.98
C GLU A 391 -5.23 16.30 24.96
N ILE A 392 -3.99 16.67 25.26
CA ILE A 392 -2.81 15.80 25.14
C ILE A 392 -2.34 15.40 26.54
N GLU A 393 -2.54 14.12 26.84
CA GLU A 393 -2.24 13.48 28.12
C GLU A 393 -0.80 13.74 28.57
N GLU A 394 0.20 13.48 27.72
CA GLU A 394 1.61 13.64 28.12
C GLU A 394 2.00 15.09 28.42
N ILE A 395 1.43 16.07 27.69
CA ILE A 395 1.62 17.49 27.99
C ILE A 395 1.04 17.79 29.37
N ASN A 396 -0.18 17.31 29.61
CA ASN A 396 -0.89 17.54 30.87
C ASN A 396 -0.15 16.91 32.05
N SER A 397 0.22 15.63 31.96
CA SER A 397 1.00 14.90 32.97
C SER A 397 2.34 15.55 33.27
N SER A 398 3.08 15.93 32.22
CA SER A 398 4.41 16.54 32.35
C SER A 398 4.33 17.91 33.03
N LEU A 399 3.41 18.77 32.58
CA LEU A 399 3.24 20.10 33.15
C LEU A 399 2.68 20.05 34.58
N LEU A 400 1.73 19.15 34.85
CA LEU A 400 1.18 18.95 36.19
C LEU A 400 2.26 18.50 37.18
N SER A 401 3.12 17.56 36.78
CA SER A 401 4.23 17.09 37.60
C SER A 401 5.17 18.24 37.99
N ASN A 402 5.55 19.10 37.04
CA ASN A 402 6.42 20.25 37.33
C ASN A 402 5.75 21.26 38.27
N VAL A 403 4.44 21.47 38.12
CA VAL A 403 3.67 22.37 38.98
C VAL A 403 3.58 21.82 40.40
N ILE A 404 3.25 20.54 40.56
CA ILE A 404 3.20 19.87 41.87
C ILE A 404 4.56 19.94 42.55
N GLU A 405 5.64 19.61 41.85
CA GLU A 405 7.00 19.66 42.38
C GLU A 405 7.39 21.09 42.78
N SER A 406 7.10 22.07 41.92
CA SER A 406 7.42 23.47 42.19
C SER A 406 6.67 24.04 43.39
N LEU A 407 5.39 23.68 43.56
CA LEU A 407 4.59 24.08 44.72
C LEU A 407 4.97 23.31 45.98
N SER A 408 5.32 22.03 45.88
CA SER A 408 5.79 21.23 47.02
C SER A 408 7.09 21.77 47.58
N ASN A 409 8.00 22.18 46.70
CA ASN A 409 9.29 22.78 47.04
C ASN A 409 9.21 24.30 47.31
N TYR A 410 8.01 24.83 47.56
CA TYR A 410 7.78 26.24 47.90
C TYR A 410 7.80 26.41 49.43
N PRO A 411 8.96 26.72 50.06
CA PRO A 411 8.99 26.98 51.49
C PRO A 411 8.26 28.30 51.77
N PRO A 412 7.19 28.29 52.58
CA PRO A 412 6.50 29.52 52.92
C PRO A 412 7.41 30.41 53.77
N LYS A 413 7.55 31.68 53.40
CA LYS A 413 8.29 32.69 54.20
C LYS A 413 7.34 33.55 55.02
N LYS A 414 6.09 33.68 54.57
CA LYS A 414 5.00 34.41 55.24
C LYS A 414 3.72 33.60 55.14
N TYR A 415 2.77 33.85 56.04
CA TYR A 415 1.46 33.18 56.00
C TYR A 415 0.72 33.40 54.66
N SER A 416 0.86 34.59 54.06
CA SER A 416 0.34 34.89 52.72
C SER A 416 0.82 33.90 51.64
N ASP A 417 2.01 33.31 51.82
CA ASP A 417 2.56 32.32 50.89
C ASP A 417 1.78 30.99 50.97
N ILE A 418 1.30 30.63 52.16
CA ILE A 418 0.50 29.43 52.44
C ILE A 418 -0.91 29.58 51.89
N VAL A 419 -1.52 30.77 52.10
CA VAL A 419 -2.81 31.13 51.49
C VAL A 419 -2.74 31.05 49.97
N ASN A 420 -1.69 31.64 49.36
CA ASN A 420 -1.49 31.58 47.91
C ASN A 420 -1.28 30.14 47.41
N LYS A 421 -0.50 29.32 48.14
CA LYS A 421 -0.28 27.90 47.81
C LYS A 421 -1.59 27.12 47.79
N ARG A 422 -2.49 27.33 48.77
CA ARG A 422 -3.82 26.70 48.80
C ARG A 422 -4.71 27.15 47.65
N ILE A 423 -4.75 28.45 47.36
CA ILE A 423 -5.51 29.02 46.22
C ILE A 423 -5.06 28.38 44.90
N LEU A 424 -3.74 28.29 44.68
CA LEU A 424 -3.18 27.73 43.44
C LEU A 424 -3.47 26.23 43.31
N CYS A 425 -3.34 25.47 44.40
CA CYS A 425 -3.71 24.06 44.46
C CYS A 425 -5.18 23.86 44.03
N TYR A 426 -6.10 24.64 44.60
CA TYR A 426 -7.52 24.59 44.22
C TYR A 426 -7.76 24.95 42.75
N GLN A 427 -7.07 25.97 42.22
CA GLN A 427 -7.19 26.34 40.82
C GLN A 427 -6.71 25.23 39.87
N ILE A 428 -5.65 24.50 40.23
CA ILE A 428 -5.17 23.35 39.47
C ILE A 428 -6.24 22.26 39.47
N LEU A 429 -6.71 21.84 40.65
CA LEU A 429 -7.74 20.82 40.83
C LEU A 429 -8.98 21.08 39.97
N ASN A 430 -9.54 22.28 40.06
CA ASN A 430 -10.73 22.65 39.29
C ASN A 430 -10.47 22.67 37.77
N SER A 431 -9.25 23.03 37.36
CA SER A 431 -8.85 23.01 35.95
C SER A 431 -8.61 21.60 35.41
N THR A 432 -8.36 20.65 36.30
CA THR A 432 -8.09 19.24 35.98
C THR A 432 -9.30 18.33 36.16
N GLU A 433 -10.25 18.68 37.04
CA GLU A 433 -11.52 17.95 37.23
C GLU A 433 -12.36 17.90 35.96
N SER A 434 -12.23 18.94 35.13
CA SER A 434 -12.89 19.03 33.82
C SER A 434 -12.11 18.32 32.69
N ASN A 435 -10.89 17.84 32.96
CA ASN A 435 -10.04 17.17 31.96
C ASN A 435 -10.14 15.65 32.08
N SER A 436 -10.90 15.03 31.17
CA SER A 436 -10.95 13.56 31.02
C SER A 436 -9.61 12.91 30.60
N PHE A 437 -8.61 13.72 30.24
CA PHE A 437 -7.35 13.28 29.64
C PHE A 437 -6.20 13.13 30.64
N LEU A 438 -6.48 13.09 31.95
CA LEU A 438 -5.48 12.80 32.98
C LEU A 438 -5.43 11.30 33.29
N ILE A 439 -4.20 10.79 33.37
CA ILE A 439 -3.93 9.42 33.78
C ILE A 439 -4.30 9.25 35.26
N ASP A 440 -4.77 8.07 35.64
CA ASP A 440 -5.18 7.80 37.02
C ASP A 440 -4.01 7.96 38.02
N SER A 441 -2.77 7.70 37.61
CA SER A 441 -1.59 7.96 38.44
C SER A 441 -1.41 9.43 38.78
N ASP A 442 -1.75 10.32 37.85
CA ASP A 442 -1.63 11.76 38.06
C ASP A 442 -2.75 12.30 38.94
N LYS A 443 -3.96 11.73 38.83
CA LYS A 443 -5.07 12.03 39.76
C LYS A 443 -4.71 11.65 41.19
N ILE A 444 -4.13 10.47 41.39
CA ILE A 444 -3.67 10.01 42.71
C ILE A 444 -2.63 11.00 43.26
N ARG A 445 -1.61 11.34 42.47
CA ARG A 445 -0.58 12.31 42.87
C ARG A 445 -1.16 13.68 43.22
N LEU A 446 -2.14 14.14 42.44
CA LEU A 446 -2.78 15.43 42.67
C LEU A 446 -3.60 15.43 43.96
N ASN A 447 -4.32 14.34 44.27
CA ASN A 447 -5.04 14.17 45.52
C ASN A 447 -4.08 14.12 46.73
N GLU A 448 -3.00 13.34 46.63
CA GLU A 448 -1.97 13.30 47.68
C GLU A 448 -1.32 14.67 47.92
N PHE A 449 -1.13 15.44 46.84
CA PHE A 449 -0.63 16.81 46.94
C PHE A 449 -1.67 17.74 47.58
N GLU A 450 -2.95 17.61 47.21
CA GLU A 450 -4.04 18.37 47.81
C GLU A 450 -4.12 18.15 49.32
N ASP A 451 -4.13 16.90 49.75
CA ASP A 451 -4.21 16.54 51.17
C ASP A 451 -3.06 17.16 51.97
N LYS A 452 -1.83 17.08 51.43
CA LYS A 452 -0.65 17.72 52.06
C LYS A 452 -0.79 19.23 52.16
N VAL A 453 -1.23 19.91 51.10
CA VAL A 453 -1.40 21.38 51.10
C VAL A 453 -2.52 21.80 52.05
N LYS A 454 -3.58 21.00 52.15
CA LYS A 454 -4.70 21.24 53.05
C LYS A 454 -4.28 21.10 54.52
N ASP A 455 -3.56 20.05 54.86
CA ASP A 455 -3.01 19.83 56.21
C ASP A 455 -2.04 20.95 56.61
N GLU A 456 -1.16 21.38 55.69
CA GLU A 456 -0.24 22.50 55.90
C GLU A 456 -1.01 23.82 56.12
N PHE A 457 -2.02 24.07 55.29
CA PHE A 457 -2.87 25.26 55.40
C PHE A 457 -3.61 25.30 56.74
N GLU A 458 -4.20 24.20 57.19
CA GLU A 458 -4.92 24.12 58.47
C GLU A 458 -4.00 24.39 59.66
N LYS A 459 -2.87 23.67 59.75
CA LYS A 459 -1.91 23.81 60.86
C LYS A 459 -1.38 25.23 60.99
N GLU A 460 -0.95 25.81 59.88
CA GLU A 460 -0.39 27.16 59.87
C GLU A 460 -1.48 28.22 60.10
N THR A 461 -2.72 27.96 59.67
CA THR A 461 -3.87 28.84 59.95
C THR A 461 -4.14 28.93 61.44
N ILE A 462 -4.22 27.78 62.12
CA ILE A 462 -4.45 27.74 63.57
C ILE A 462 -3.32 28.51 64.28
N GLY A 463 -2.07 28.22 63.93
CA GLY A 463 -0.90 28.87 64.53
C GLY A 463 -0.77 30.37 64.25
N TYR A 464 -1.27 30.86 63.11
CA TYR A 464 -1.20 32.28 62.75
C TYR A 464 -2.40 33.08 63.27
N VAL A 465 -3.62 32.56 63.12
CA VAL A 465 -4.86 33.27 63.50
C VAL A 465 -4.97 33.36 65.02
N PHE A 466 -4.81 32.25 65.74
CA PHE A 466 -5.04 32.18 67.19
C PHE A 466 -3.78 32.39 68.04
N LYS A 467 -2.73 32.98 67.46
CA LYS A 467 -1.47 33.24 68.18
C LYS A 467 -1.63 34.22 69.35
N ASP A 468 -2.58 35.15 69.25
CA ASP A 468 -2.86 36.23 70.19
C ASP A 468 -4.30 36.76 70.02
N GLU A 469 -4.69 37.72 70.86
CA GLU A 469 -6.03 38.33 70.88
C GLU A 469 -6.36 39.17 69.62
N GLU A 470 -5.43 39.38 68.68
CA GLU A 470 -5.67 40.12 67.42
C GLU A 470 -6.26 39.25 66.28
N TYR A 471 -6.82 38.09 66.61
CA TYR A 471 -7.27 37.10 65.62
C TYR A 471 -8.33 37.65 64.64
N GLU A 472 -9.24 38.53 65.09
CA GLU A 472 -10.24 39.18 64.24
C GLU A 472 -9.62 39.92 63.03
N LYS A 473 -8.56 40.69 63.28
CA LYS A 473 -7.86 41.46 62.26
C LYS A 473 -7.15 40.54 61.26
N ARG A 474 -6.61 39.42 61.73
CA ARG A 474 -5.96 38.42 60.87
C ARG A 474 -6.99 37.70 59.99
N ILE A 475 -8.12 37.28 60.55
CA ILE A 475 -9.22 36.67 59.78
C ILE A 475 -9.65 37.59 58.63
N LYS A 476 -9.91 38.88 58.91
CA LYS A 476 -10.30 39.86 57.90
C LYS A 476 -9.25 40.02 56.79
N ASN A 477 -7.95 40.06 57.13
CA ASN A 477 -6.87 40.14 56.15
C ASN A 477 -6.80 38.90 55.25
N ILE A 478 -6.96 37.70 55.83
CA ILE A 478 -6.89 36.43 55.08
C ILE A 478 -8.08 36.28 54.13
N ILE A 479 -9.29 36.63 54.58
CA ILE A 479 -10.49 36.65 53.72
C ILE A 479 -10.27 37.56 52.51
N LYS A 480 -9.64 38.72 52.72
CA LYS A 480 -9.27 39.65 51.65
C LYS A 480 -8.21 39.06 50.70
N GLU A 481 -7.22 38.33 51.21
CA GLU A 481 -6.22 37.63 50.39
C GLU A 481 -6.82 36.47 49.57
N ILE A 482 -7.80 35.73 50.12
CA ILE A 482 -8.50 34.65 49.41
C ILE A 482 -9.36 35.19 48.24
N GLY A 483 -9.80 36.44 48.31
CA GLY A 483 -10.51 37.10 47.21
C GLY A 483 -11.94 36.59 47.05
N GLU A 484 -12.32 36.03 45.89
CA GLU A 484 -13.70 35.56 45.61
C GLU A 484 -13.86 34.03 45.65
N LEU A 485 -12.80 33.30 46.00
CA LEU A 485 -12.80 31.83 45.98
C LEU A 485 -13.61 31.23 47.13
N LYS A 486 -14.93 31.08 46.92
CA LYS A 486 -15.90 30.60 47.92
C LYS A 486 -15.48 29.29 48.62
N ILE A 487 -14.92 28.33 47.88
CA ILE A 487 -14.54 27.03 48.45
C ILE A 487 -13.41 27.19 49.47
N VAL A 488 -12.34 27.90 49.10
CA VAL A 488 -11.20 28.17 49.99
C VAL A 488 -11.64 29.04 51.18
N LYS A 489 -12.56 30.00 50.98
CA LYS A 489 -13.16 30.77 52.08
C LYS A 489 -13.95 29.92 53.06
N ASN A 490 -14.77 29.00 52.56
CA ASN A 490 -15.59 28.12 53.39
C ASN A 490 -14.71 27.16 54.21
N GLU A 491 -13.66 26.64 53.60
CA GLU A 491 -12.65 25.82 54.30
C GLU A 491 -11.95 26.62 55.39
N PHE A 492 -11.49 27.84 55.09
CA PHE A 492 -10.92 28.75 56.08
C PHE A 492 -11.91 29.07 57.23
N LYS A 493 -13.18 29.35 56.90
CA LYS A 493 -14.26 29.56 57.89
C LYS A 493 -14.40 28.36 58.81
N LYS A 494 -14.45 27.15 58.23
CA LYS A 494 -14.58 25.90 58.98
C LYS A 494 -13.43 25.72 59.98
N ILE A 495 -12.19 25.93 59.54
CA ILE A 495 -11.00 25.86 60.42
C ILE A 495 -11.12 26.86 61.57
N CYS A 496 -11.55 28.10 61.32
CA CYS A 496 -11.70 29.10 62.37
C CYS A 496 -12.82 28.77 63.36
N VAL A 497 -13.95 28.22 62.89
CA VAL A 497 -15.08 27.83 63.76
C VAL A 497 -14.70 26.65 64.64
N GLU A 498 -14.07 25.61 64.08
CA GLU A 498 -13.71 24.39 64.81
C GLU A 498 -12.64 24.61 65.89
N ASN A 499 -11.90 25.72 65.81
CA ASN A 499 -10.78 26.03 66.71
C ASN A 499 -11.03 27.29 67.57
N SER A 500 -12.27 27.79 67.64
CA SER A 500 -12.65 28.93 68.47
C SER A 500 -13.65 28.54 69.56
N ASP A 501 -13.51 29.12 70.74
CA ASP A 501 -14.47 28.93 71.85
C ASP A 501 -15.82 29.66 71.62
N ASN A 502 -15.91 30.53 70.61
CA ASN A 502 -17.08 31.36 70.33
C ASN A 502 -17.44 31.38 68.84
N GLU A 503 -18.13 30.34 68.38
CA GLU A 503 -18.59 30.18 66.98
C GLU A 503 -19.37 31.40 66.46
N ASN A 504 -20.24 32.00 67.29
CA ASN A 504 -21.06 33.15 66.92
C ASN A 504 -20.20 34.40 66.61
N GLU A 505 -19.07 34.54 67.27
CA GLU A 505 -18.14 35.65 67.05
C GLU A 505 -17.39 35.49 65.72
N ILE A 506 -16.88 34.29 65.43
CA ILE A 506 -16.28 33.96 64.13
C ILE A 506 -17.28 34.16 62.99
N GLU A 507 -18.52 33.70 63.14
CA GLU A 507 -19.58 33.91 62.15
C GLU A 507 -19.81 35.39 61.82
N ASN A 508 -19.84 36.24 62.84
CA ASN A 508 -20.03 37.69 62.67
C ASN A 508 -18.82 38.35 62.00
N ILE A 509 -17.60 37.89 62.27
CA ILE A 509 -16.38 38.37 61.61
C ILE A 509 -16.42 38.06 60.10
N PHE A 510 -16.81 36.84 59.72
CA PHE A 510 -16.94 36.48 58.30
C PHE A 510 -18.06 37.28 57.61
N LYS A 511 -19.22 37.46 58.26
CA LYS A 511 -20.32 38.29 57.72
C LYS A 511 -19.87 39.75 57.51
N THR A 512 -19.10 40.31 58.43
CA THR A 512 -18.62 41.71 58.34
C THR A 512 -17.42 41.88 57.41
N ALA A 513 -16.69 40.81 57.08
CA ALA A 513 -15.58 40.82 56.13
C ALA A 513 -16.02 40.64 54.67
N GLU A 514 -17.27 40.21 54.43
CA GLU A 514 -17.86 40.03 53.10
C GLU A 514 -18.54 41.30 52.54
N TYR A 515 -18.73 42.33 53.36
CA TYR A 515 -19.16 43.69 52.98
C TYR A 515 -17.98 44.67 53.04
#